data_AF-A0A7X9EE21-F1
#
_entry.id   AF-A0A7X9EE21-F1
#
_cell.length_a   1.000
_cell.length_b   1.000
_cell.length_c   1.000
_cell.angle_alpha   90.00
_cell.angle_beta   90.00
_cell.angle_gamma   90.00
#
_symmetry.space_group_name_H-M   'P 1'
#
loop_
_entity.id
_entity.type
_entity.pdbx_description
1 polymer ?
#
loop_
_entity_poly.entity_id
_entity_poly.type
_entity_poly.pdbx_seq_one_letter_code
_entity_poly.pdbx_strand_id
1 'polypeptide(L)'
;MEFKIDDIRVLEYNSSFAKAVADMWNRSSEGWNGSTMNRTEETVLREHENASHLNVFLAVKGEEVIGYCSFDEYFQDEGALYINTLNVRPDYHGKKVGKLLVLTAVNRTIELGWPRLDLFTWSGNTKAVPLYKKCGFFWEKRDNTTHLMNFIPTVLKTEAINDFFEMADWYKDSTRVIEVKPDGRRENKFDYLEYSWEKNGKILKVEFERTGRGMRLIETDDYLVSMTVQDHELVFGRSYKVRYDVVNKSGKPLNVTIKGCNDKNIVFNMEHSVNVENREVIEGSFHVDDMKTEQNPNKTHPGVASELLINGKKAFFKVGILPAYPAKLNLHIPGNESYIGVKSECYLEIENKFNEDAVFELNLPKKDGIKFQENSLRS
;
A
#
# COMPACT_ATOMS: atom_id res chain seq x y z
N MET A 1 16.08 -4.04 17.76
CA MET A 1 17.14 -2.99 17.75
C MET A 1 16.65 -1.84 18.62
N GLU A 2 17.34 -1.52 19.71
CA GLU A 2 16.90 -0.49 20.66
C GLU A 2 17.37 0.89 20.16
N PHE A 3 16.46 1.71 19.65
CA PHE A 3 16.77 3.07 19.24
C PHE A 3 16.82 3.94 20.51
N LYS A 4 18.03 4.25 21.02
CA LYS A 4 18.21 5.22 22.11
C LYS A 4 18.87 6.47 21.57
N ILE A 5 18.36 7.62 21.98
CA ILE A 5 18.97 8.93 21.75
C ILE A 5 19.18 9.53 23.14
N ASP A 6 20.43 9.57 23.60
CA ASP A 6 20.82 10.14 24.89
C ASP A 6 19.90 9.64 26.05
N ASP A 7 19.30 10.58 26.79
CA ASP A 7 18.40 10.33 27.93
C ASP A 7 16.93 10.05 27.54
N ILE A 8 16.61 9.90 26.25
CA ILE A 8 15.25 9.73 25.75
C ILE A 8 14.91 8.24 25.62
N ARG A 9 13.81 7.83 26.26
CA ARG A 9 13.28 6.46 26.24
C ARG A 9 11.93 6.43 25.53
N VAL A 10 11.64 5.34 24.83
CA VAL A 10 10.28 5.07 24.34
C VAL A 10 9.60 4.12 25.31
N LEU A 11 8.48 4.54 25.87
CA LEU A 11 7.66 3.75 26.79
C LEU A 11 6.25 3.62 26.23
N GLU A 12 5.57 2.54 26.57
CA GLU A 12 4.14 2.44 26.29
C GLU A 12 3.33 3.23 27.32
N TYR A 13 2.27 3.87 26.85
CA TYR A 13 1.35 4.61 27.70
C TYR A 13 0.70 3.70 28.75
N ASN A 14 0.57 4.23 29.95
CA ASN A 14 -0.38 3.79 30.96
C ASN A 14 -0.92 5.04 31.67
N SER A 15 -1.97 4.89 32.47
CA SER A 15 -2.69 6.01 33.09
C SER A 15 -1.82 6.93 33.94
N SER A 16 -0.69 6.45 34.50
CA SER A 16 0.22 7.31 35.27
C SER A 16 0.90 8.41 34.44
N PHE A 17 0.92 8.28 33.10
CA PHE A 17 1.45 9.30 32.20
C PHE A 17 0.42 10.36 31.79
N ALA A 18 -0.86 10.23 32.16
CA ALA A 18 -1.94 11.06 31.64
C ALA A 18 -1.69 12.56 31.83
N LYS A 19 -1.22 12.96 33.02
CA LYS A 19 -0.82 14.34 33.30
C LYS A 19 0.31 14.83 32.40
N ALA A 20 1.38 14.06 32.28
CA ALA A 20 2.54 14.42 31.45
C ALA A 20 2.19 14.49 29.95
N VAL A 21 1.26 13.62 29.49
CA VAL A 21 0.71 13.67 28.13
C VAL A 21 -0.13 14.93 27.92
N ALA A 22 -0.95 15.33 28.90
CA ALA A 22 -1.70 16.58 28.83
C ALA A 22 -0.77 17.80 28.70
N ASP A 23 0.25 17.88 29.55
CA ASP A 23 1.27 18.93 29.51
C ASP A 23 2.01 18.96 28.16
N MET A 24 2.31 17.79 27.60
CA MET A 24 2.95 17.64 26.30
C MET A 24 2.10 18.24 25.17
N TRP A 25 0.81 17.89 25.14
CA TRP A 25 -0.13 18.43 24.15
C TRP A 25 -0.32 19.94 24.28
N ASN A 26 -0.46 20.45 25.50
CA ASN A 26 -0.59 21.89 25.75
C ASN A 26 0.62 22.70 25.26
N ARG A 27 1.80 22.08 25.19
CA ARG A 27 3.03 22.69 24.68
C ARG A 27 3.28 22.44 23.19
N SER A 28 2.32 21.85 22.48
CA SER A 28 2.49 21.45 21.07
C SER A 28 1.83 22.40 20.05
N SER A 29 1.19 23.48 20.49
CA SER A 29 0.38 24.37 19.63
C SER A 29 1.08 24.83 18.35
N GLU A 30 2.37 25.19 18.42
CA GLU A 30 3.17 25.60 17.26
C GLU A 30 3.25 24.52 16.17
N GLY A 31 3.30 23.24 16.57
CA GLY A 31 3.29 22.09 15.64
C GLY A 31 1.93 21.84 14.99
N TRP A 32 0.87 22.48 15.49
CA TRP A 32 -0.52 22.31 15.07
C TRP A 32 -1.15 23.64 14.65
N ASN A 33 -0.40 24.46 13.90
CA ASN A 33 -0.85 25.75 13.34
C ASN A 33 -1.41 26.73 14.40
N GLY A 34 -0.87 26.69 15.63
CA GLY A 34 -1.31 27.54 16.73
C GLY A 34 -2.57 27.06 17.44
N SER A 35 -3.03 25.84 17.17
CA SER A 35 -4.21 25.28 17.84
C SER A 35 -3.99 25.12 19.34
N THR A 36 -4.91 25.66 20.14
CA THR A 36 -4.90 25.50 21.59
C THR A 36 -5.50 24.15 21.98
N MET A 37 -4.73 23.31 22.68
CA MET A 37 -5.14 21.94 23.01
C MET A 37 -5.96 21.85 24.31
N ASN A 38 -5.76 22.76 25.29
CA ASN A 38 -6.47 22.83 26.58
C ASN A 38 -6.75 21.47 27.24
N ARG A 39 -5.70 20.66 27.40
CA ARG A 39 -5.76 19.28 27.90
C ARG A 39 -5.57 19.26 29.41
N THR A 40 -6.35 18.42 30.10
CA THR A 40 -6.13 18.04 31.50
C THR A 40 -5.84 16.55 31.61
N GLU A 41 -5.34 16.11 32.76
CA GLU A 41 -5.13 14.69 33.06
C GLU A 41 -6.42 13.88 32.86
N GLU A 42 -7.56 14.37 33.34
CA GLU A 42 -8.87 13.71 33.21
C GLU A 42 -9.30 13.58 31.76
N THR A 43 -9.06 14.60 30.92
CA THR A 43 -9.39 14.52 29.49
C THR A 43 -8.55 13.47 28.78
N VAL A 44 -7.26 13.33 29.12
CA VAL A 44 -6.38 12.31 28.54
C VAL A 44 -6.81 10.91 28.99
N LEU A 45 -7.11 10.72 30.28
CA LEU A 45 -7.61 9.45 30.80
C LEU A 45 -8.88 9.02 30.06
N ARG A 46 -9.88 9.90 29.98
CA ARG A 46 -11.14 9.63 29.30
C ARG A 46 -10.96 9.30 27.82
N GLU A 47 -10.09 10.01 27.11
CA GLU A 47 -9.86 9.73 25.70
C GLU A 47 -9.17 8.39 25.47
N HIS A 48 -8.17 8.05 26.30
CA HIS A 48 -7.50 6.75 26.21
C HIS A 48 -8.39 5.59 26.63
N GLU A 49 -9.34 5.78 27.57
CA GLU A 49 -10.34 4.77 27.92
C GLU A 49 -11.34 4.50 26.79
N ASN A 50 -11.64 5.53 25.98
CA ASN A 50 -12.58 5.42 24.86
C ASN A 50 -11.89 5.11 23.51
N ALA A 51 -10.56 5.18 23.44
CA ALA A 51 -9.81 4.93 22.23
C ALA A 51 -9.55 3.43 22.04
N SER A 52 -9.66 2.96 20.80
CA SER A 52 -9.33 1.59 20.43
C SER A 52 -7.89 1.49 19.90
N HIS A 53 -6.94 2.13 20.59
CA HIS A 53 -5.53 2.07 20.20
C HIS A 53 -4.93 0.68 20.49
N LEU A 54 -4.15 0.13 19.56
CA LEU A 54 -3.40 -1.10 19.81
C LEU A 54 -2.24 -0.82 20.78
N ASN A 55 -1.50 0.25 20.51
CA ASN A 55 -0.44 0.75 21.38
C ASN A 55 -0.41 2.28 21.32
N VAL A 56 0.06 2.91 22.38
CA VAL A 56 0.50 4.31 22.35
C VAL A 56 1.92 4.39 22.86
N PHE A 57 2.82 4.88 22.01
CA PHE A 57 4.24 5.06 22.34
C PHE A 57 4.51 6.50 22.76
N LEU A 58 5.17 6.66 23.88
CA LEU A 58 5.59 7.94 24.46
C LEU A 58 7.10 8.06 24.37
N ALA A 59 7.59 9.19 23.86
CA ALA A 59 8.99 9.56 24.04
C ALA A 59 9.13 10.33 25.36
N VAL A 60 9.93 9.82 26.27
CA VAL A 60 10.07 10.32 27.65
C VAL A 60 11.51 10.75 27.90
N LYS A 61 11.69 11.95 28.46
CA LYS A 61 12.99 12.47 28.91
C LYS A 61 12.87 12.88 30.38
N GLY A 62 13.55 12.16 31.27
CA GLY A 62 13.32 12.30 32.71
C GLY A 62 11.88 11.92 33.07
N GLU A 63 11.12 12.86 33.62
CA GLU A 63 9.68 12.70 33.93
C GLU A 63 8.76 13.34 32.87
N GLU A 64 9.33 14.04 31.89
CA GLU A 64 8.55 14.72 30.86
C GLU A 64 8.23 13.78 29.68
N VAL A 65 6.97 13.78 29.25
CA VAL A 65 6.60 13.27 27.91
C VAL A 65 6.88 14.36 26.89
N ILE A 66 7.67 14.04 25.87
CA ILE A 66 8.13 14.96 24.83
C ILE A 66 7.67 14.58 23.42
N GLY A 67 7.07 13.40 23.27
CA GLY A 67 6.45 12.95 22.04
C GLY A 67 5.45 11.83 22.27
N TYR A 68 4.57 11.64 21.30
CA TYR A 68 3.40 10.77 21.35
C TYR A 68 3.16 10.15 19.98
N CYS A 69 2.89 8.85 19.94
CA CYS A 69 2.56 8.11 18.73
C CYS A 69 1.45 7.10 19.04
N SER A 70 0.23 7.34 18.56
CA SER A 70 -0.85 6.34 18.64
C SER A 70 -0.78 5.41 17.44
N PHE A 71 -1.00 4.12 17.69
CA PHE A 71 -0.78 3.03 16.74
C PHE A 71 -1.97 2.07 16.77
N ASP A 72 -2.61 1.90 15.62
CA ASP A 72 -3.95 1.33 15.46
C ASP A 72 -4.00 0.31 14.33
N GLU A 73 -5.10 -0.44 14.22
CA GLU A 73 -5.44 -1.16 13.00
C GLU A 73 -6.00 -0.18 11.94
N TYR A 74 -5.63 -0.35 10.67
CA TYR A 74 -6.15 0.49 9.60
C TYR A 74 -7.47 -0.06 9.03
N PHE A 75 -8.61 0.30 9.61
CA PHE A 75 -9.90 -0.27 9.18
C PHE A 75 -10.39 0.12 7.77
N GLN A 76 -9.75 1.07 7.09
CA GLN A 76 -10.21 1.48 5.75
C GLN A 76 -9.67 0.58 4.63
N ASP A 77 -8.64 -0.22 4.89
CA ASP A 77 -8.02 -1.13 3.91
C ASP A 77 -7.53 -2.42 4.60
N GLU A 78 -7.26 -3.47 3.84
CA GLU A 78 -6.81 -4.75 4.41
C GLU A 78 -5.30 -4.77 4.69
N GLY A 79 -4.90 -5.58 5.68
CA GLY A 79 -3.49 -5.94 5.92
C GLY A 79 -2.59 -4.78 6.32
N ALA A 80 -3.09 -3.74 6.99
CA ALA A 80 -2.27 -2.63 7.46
C ALA A 80 -2.55 -2.24 8.91
N LEU A 81 -1.48 -1.90 9.61
CA LEU A 81 -1.54 -1.08 10.82
C LEU A 81 -1.39 0.39 10.46
N TYR A 82 -1.66 1.28 11.40
CA TYR A 82 -1.81 2.71 11.15
C TYR A 82 -1.15 3.55 12.25
N ILE A 83 -0.33 4.53 11.87
CA ILE A 83 0.04 5.61 12.79
C ILE A 83 -1.05 6.67 12.72
N ASN A 84 -1.93 6.67 13.72
CA ASN A 84 -3.07 7.58 13.74
C ASN A 84 -2.69 9.01 14.13
N THR A 85 -1.82 9.16 15.11
CA THR A 85 -1.36 10.48 15.56
C THR A 85 0.10 10.38 15.91
N LEU A 86 0.91 11.25 15.30
CA LEU A 86 2.31 11.47 15.68
C LEU A 86 2.47 12.93 16.09
N ASN A 87 2.98 13.14 17.31
CA ASN A 87 3.29 14.46 17.81
C ASN A 87 4.64 14.46 18.53
N VAL A 88 5.39 15.54 18.35
CA VAL A 88 6.61 15.83 19.09
C VAL A 88 6.51 17.28 19.53
N ARG A 89 6.89 17.57 20.78
CA ARG A 89 6.89 18.96 21.23
C ARG A 89 7.84 19.81 20.36
N PRO A 90 7.46 21.04 20.00
CA PRO A 90 8.25 21.91 19.14
C PRO A 90 9.70 22.12 19.57
N ASP A 91 9.96 22.24 20.88
CA ASP A 91 11.29 22.38 21.48
C ASP A 91 12.19 21.13 21.33
N TYR A 92 11.63 20.03 20.83
CA TYR A 92 12.32 18.78 20.51
C TYR A 92 12.32 18.43 19.00
N HIS A 93 11.80 19.31 18.15
CA HIS A 93 11.98 19.17 16.71
C HIS A 93 13.46 19.19 16.32
N GLY A 94 13.83 18.44 15.28
CA GLY A 94 15.22 18.28 14.86
C GLY A 94 16.08 17.35 15.73
N LYS A 95 15.58 16.92 16.91
CA LYS A 95 16.31 16.03 17.84
C LYS A 95 16.02 14.54 17.64
N LYS A 96 15.56 14.15 16.44
CA LYS A 96 15.26 12.76 16.05
C LYS A 96 14.19 12.02 16.91
N VAL A 97 13.42 12.71 17.74
CA VAL A 97 12.34 12.11 18.55
C VAL A 97 11.23 11.51 17.68
N GLY A 98 10.78 12.23 16.64
CA GLY A 98 9.76 11.70 15.72
C GLY A 98 10.25 10.46 14.97
N LYS A 99 11.54 10.44 14.58
CA LYS A 99 12.18 9.25 14.01
C LYS A 99 12.12 8.08 14.95
N LEU A 100 12.50 8.30 16.20
CA LEU A 100 12.49 7.25 17.22
C LEU A 100 11.09 6.62 17.36
N LEU A 101 10.04 7.44 17.48
CA LEU A 101 8.65 6.96 17.58
C LEU A 101 8.18 6.20 16.32
N VAL A 102 8.45 6.72 15.13
CA VAL A 102 8.04 6.06 13.87
C VAL A 102 8.76 4.72 13.70
N LEU A 103 10.05 4.64 14.03
CA LEU A 103 10.79 3.38 13.97
C LEU A 103 10.29 2.36 14.99
N THR A 104 9.86 2.81 16.18
CA THR A 104 9.18 1.93 17.15
C THR A 104 7.89 1.37 16.57
N ALA A 105 7.07 2.19 15.90
CA ALA A 105 5.85 1.72 15.24
C ALA A 105 6.15 0.69 14.12
N VAL A 106 7.15 0.95 13.27
CA VAL A 106 7.58 -0.01 12.23
C VAL A 106 8.02 -1.34 12.84
N ASN A 107 8.85 -1.30 13.89
CA ASN A 107 9.27 -2.50 14.61
C ASN A 107 8.09 -3.25 15.22
N ARG A 108 7.13 -2.53 15.82
CA ARG A 108 5.91 -3.14 16.35
C ARG A 108 5.11 -3.85 15.26
N THR A 109 4.98 -3.25 14.07
CA THR A 109 4.32 -3.90 12.92
C THR A 109 5.03 -5.18 12.50
N ILE A 110 6.38 -5.18 12.50
CA ILE A 110 7.18 -6.38 12.21
C ILE A 110 6.88 -7.47 13.23
N GLU A 111 7.01 -7.16 14.53
CA GLU A 111 6.78 -8.08 15.65
C GLU A 111 5.37 -8.70 15.62
N LEU A 112 4.35 -7.88 15.32
CA LEU A 112 2.95 -8.32 15.27
C LEU A 112 2.59 -9.16 14.04
N GLY A 113 3.53 -9.42 13.12
CA GLY A 113 3.22 -10.26 11.96
C GLY A 113 2.55 -9.52 10.79
N TRP A 114 2.24 -8.23 10.91
CA TRP A 114 1.58 -7.46 9.83
C TRP A 114 2.51 -7.11 8.66
N PRO A 115 1.99 -7.00 7.42
CA PRO A 115 2.82 -6.77 6.23
C PRO A 115 3.05 -5.27 5.95
N ARG A 116 2.19 -4.38 6.46
CA ARG A 116 2.22 -2.96 6.11
C ARG A 116 1.87 -2.06 7.30
N LEU A 117 2.49 -0.87 7.30
CA LEU A 117 2.16 0.24 8.19
C LEU A 117 1.88 1.50 7.37
N ASP A 118 0.73 2.11 7.60
CA ASP A 118 0.28 3.30 6.85
C ASP A 118 0.17 4.53 7.76
N LEU A 119 0.14 5.71 7.16
CA LEU A 119 -0.26 6.95 7.81
C LEU A 119 -0.85 7.95 6.81
N PHE A 120 -1.70 8.85 7.30
CA PHE A 120 -2.11 10.04 6.56
C PHE A 120 -1.45 11.30 7.13
N THR A 121 -1.24 12.27 6.27
CA THR A 121 -0.93 13.63 6.69
C THR A 121 -1.60 14.66 5.80
N TRP A 122 -1.63 15.92 6.23
CA TRP A 122 -2.16 17.02 5.43
C TRP A 122 -1.13 17.46 4.38
N SER A 123 -1.61 17.95 3.23
CA SER A 123 -0.76 18.36 2.09
C SER A 123 0.28 19.43 2.44
N GLY A 124 -0.02 20.27 3.44
CA GLY A 124 0.91 21.28 3.96
C GLY A 124 2.01 20.74 4.89
N ASN A 125 2.00 19.45 5.28
CA ASN A 125 2.99 18.88 6.21
C ASN A 125 4.31 18.49 5.52
N THR A 126 4.85 19.37 4.69
CA THR A 126 6.09 19.10 3.94
C THR A 126 7.30 18.91 4.85
N LYS A 127 7.23 19.37 6.11
CA LYS A 127 8.28 19.20 7.13
C LYS A 127 8.41 17.74 7.62
N ALA A 128 7.31 17.01 7.76
CA ALA A 128 7.33 15.64 8.28
C ALA A 128 7.54 14.57 7.18
N VAL A 129 7.18 14.87 5.92
CA VAL A 129 7.31 13.92 4.80
C VAL A 129 8.73 13.33 4.66
N PRO A 130 9.83 14.12 4.70
CA PRO A 130 11.19 13.56 4.63
C PRO A 130 11.48 12.53 5.73
N LEU A 131 10.96 12.76 6.95
CA LEU A 131 11.10 11.84 8.06
C LEU A 131 10.41 10.51 7.77
N TYR A 132 9.13 10.56 7.37
CA TYR A 132 8.37 9.35 7.06
C TYR A 132 9.04 8.55 5.96
N LYS A 133 9.40 9.22 4.86
CA LYS A 133 10.06 8.56 3.72
C LYS A 133 11.39 7.92 4.14
N LYS A 134 12.19 8.61 4.96
CA LYS A 134 13.45 8.03 5.47
C LYS A 134 13.22 6.84 6.40
N CYS A 135 12.09 6.77 7.10
CA CYS A 135 11.66 5.61 7.89
C CYS A 135 11.02 4.49 7.05
N GLY A 136 11.12 4.55 5.72
CA GLY A 136 10.68 3.50 4.82
C GLY A 136 9.30 3.72 4.20
N PHE A 137 8.63 4.84 4.45
CA PHE A 137 7.34 5.09 3.81
C PHE A 137 7.52 5.51 2.33
N PHE A 138 6.51 5.23 1.52
CA PHE A 138 6.30 5.79 0.18
C PHE A 138 5.08 6.69 0.21
N TRP A 139 5.19 7.89 -0.36
CA TRP A 139 4.06 8.76 -0.56
C TRP A 139 3.29 8.33 -1.81
N GLU A 140 2.06 7.84 -1.61
CA GLU A 140 1.15 7.49 -2.68
C GLU A 140 0.61 8.74 -3.41
N LYS A 141 0.66 8.73 -4.75
CA LYS A 141 0.00 9.76 -5.56
C LYS A 141 -1.53 9.61 -5.43
N ARG A 142 -2.18 10.57 -4.77
CA ARG A 142 -3.64 10.72 -4.67
C ARG A 142 -4.01 12.19 -4.86
N ASP A 143 -5.25 12.46 -5.29
CA ASP A 143 -5.67 13.83 -5.61
C ASP A 143 -5.87 14.70 -4.36
N ASN A 144 -6.45 14.14 -3.29
CA ASN A 144 -6.97 14.91 -2.15
C ASN A 144 -6.38 14.55 -0.79
N THR A 145 -5.45 13.59 -0.72
CA THR A 145 -4.88 13.12 0.56
C THR A 145 -3.40 12.80 0.43
N THR A 146 -2.63 13.00 1.50
CA THR A 146 -1.24 12.53 1.57
C THR A 146 -1.23 11.21 2.32
N HIS A 147 -1.39 10.11 1.57
CA HIS A 147 -1.30 8.76 2.10
C HIS A 147 0.12 8.24 1.95
N LEU A 148 0.66 7.66 3.02
CA LEU A 148 2.00 7.08 3.03
C LEU A 148 1.94 5.62 3.47
N MET A 149 2.62 4.74 2.73
CA MET A 149 2.63 3.30 2.97
C MET A 149 4.04 2.78 3.23
N ASN A 150 4.21 1.90 4.21
CA ASN A 150 5.49 1.30 4.55
C ASN A 150 5.43 -0.23 4.42
N PHE A 151 6.25 -0.78 3.52
CA PHE A 151 6.35 -2.23 3.27
C PHE A 151 7.63 -2.86 3.83
N ILE A 152 8.42 -2.14 4.62
CA ILE A 152 9.57 -2.71 5.35
C ILE A 152 9.17 -3.95 6.16
N PRO A 153 7.99 -4.02 6.82
CA PRO A 153 7.57 -5.24 7.50
C PRO A 153 7.52 -6.48 6.58
N THR A 154 7.02 -6.36 5.36
CA THR A 154 7.06 -7.44 4.36
C THR A 154 8.49 -7.76 3.93
N VAL A 155 9.32 -6.75 3.69
CA VAL A 155 10.73 -6.93 3.28
C VAL A 155 11.47 -7.79 4.29
N LEU A 156 11.42 -7.44 5.58
CA LEU A 156 12.17 -8.13 6.63
C LEU A 156 11.62 -9.52 7.00
N LYS A 157 10.45 -9.88 6.50
CA LYS A 157 9.86 -11.22 6.65
C LYS A 157 10.08 -12.11 5.44
N THR A 158 10.63 -11.57 4.35
CA THR A 158 10.82 -12.31 3.10
C THR A 158 12.07 -13.17 3.21
N GLU A 159 11.89 -14.47 3.43
CA GLU A 159 13.00 -15.44 3.63
C GLU A 159 14.07 -15.35 2.54
N ALA A 160 13.67 -15.17 1.27
CA ALA A 160 14.56 -15.09 0.12
C ALA A 160 15.62 -13.98 0.20
N ILE A 161 15.43 -12.96 1.05
CA ILE A 161 16.34 -11.82 1.19
C ILE A 161 16.84 -11.61 2.63
N ASN A 162 16.49 -12.51 3.56
CA ASN A 162 16.87 -12.38 4.97
C ASN A 162 18.39 -12.34 5.17
N ASP A 163 19.16 -13.14 4.43
CA ASP A 163 20.63 -13.18 4.52
C ASP A 163 21.26 -11.80 4.30
N PHE A 164 20.69 -10.98 3.42
CA PHE A 164 21.17 -9.62 3.19
C PHE A 164 21.04 -8.76 4.46
N PHE A 165 19.97 -8.94 5.23
CA PHE A 165 19.73 -8.19 6.46
C PHE A 165 20.43 -8.78 7.70
N GLU A 166 21.11 -9.92 7.57
CA GLU A 166 22.07 -10.37 8.60
C GLU A 166 23.29 -9.43 8.65
N MET A 167 23.66 -8.82 7.52
CA MET A 167 24.81 -7.90 7.43
C MET A 167 24.42 -6.41 7.32
N ALA A 168 23.23 -6.10 6.78
CA ALA A 168 22.79 -4.74 6.49
C ALA A 168 21.70 -4.27 7.45
N ASP A 169 21.75 -2.99 7.82
CA ASP A 169 20.69 -2.30 8.57
C ASP A 169 19.71 -1.67 7.59
N TRP A 170 18.45 -2.14 7.58
CA TRP A 170 17.43 -1.71 6.62
C TRP A 170 17.20 -0.19 6.61
N TYR A 171 17.46 0.50 7.72
CA TYR A 171 17.28 1.93 7.83
C TYR A 171 18.54 2.68 7.41
N LYS A 172 19.71 2.27 7.95
CA LYS A 172 20.98 3.00 7.76
C LYS A 172 21.57 2.79 6.37
N ASP A 173 21.50 1.56 5.87
CA ASP A 173 22.13 1.15 4.61
C ASP A 173 21.20 1.31 3.39
N SER A 174 20.04 1.96 3.58
CA SER A 174 19.14 2.30 2.47
C SER A 174 19.72 3.40 1.59
N THR A 175 19.72 3.16 0.28
CA THR A 175 20.24 4.07 -0.76
C THR A 175 19.15 4.91 -1.41
N ARG A 176 17.89 4.82 -0.94
CA ARG A 176 16.77 5.61 -1.47
C ARG A 176 17.03 7.11 -1.34
N VAL A 177 16.81 7.82 -2.46
CA VAL A 177 16.78 9.28 -2.48
C VAL A 177 15.45 9.77 -1.89
N ILE A 178 15.51 10.72 -0.95
CA ILE A 178 14.33 11.25 -0.27
C ILE A 178 13.94 12.60 -0.88
N GLU A 179 12.89 12.59 -1.69
CA GLU A 179 12.31 13.79 -2.30
C GLU A 179 10.91 14.09 -1.71
N VAL A 180 10.54 15.37 -1.62
CA VAL A 180 9.22 15.81 -1.14
C VAL A 180 8.23 15.84 -2.31
N LYS A 181 7.93 14.66 -2.85
CA LYS A 181 6.93 14.41 -3.90
C LYS A 181 6.41 12.97 -3.79
N PRO A 182 5.25 12.65 -4.41
CA PRO A 182 4.79 11.27 -4.51
C PRO A 182 5.87 10.35 -5.09
N ASP A 183 6.01 9.17 -4.49
CA ASP A 183 6.94 8.14 -4.93
C ASP A 183 6.32 7.29 -6.05
N GLY A 184 7.20 6.63 -6.78
CA GLY A 184 6.86 5.57 -7.72
C GLY A 184 7.19 5.91 -9.16
N ARG A 185 7.40 4.85 -9.94
CA ARG A 185 7.62 4.90 -11.38
C ARG A 185 6.41 4.30 -12.06
N ARG A 186 5.82 5.03 -13.00
CA ARG A 186 4.69 4.53 -13.79
C ARG A 186 5.19 3.79 -15.03
N GLU A 187 4.75 2.57 -15.22
CA GLU A 187 5.07 1.71 -16.37
C GLU A 187 3.85 0.83 -16.68
N ASN A 188 3.43 0.78 -17.95
CA ASN A 188 2.26 0.01 -18.39
C ASN A 188 1.01 0.20 -17.50
N LYS A 189 0.72 1.45 -17.12
CA LYS A 189 -0.37 1.86 -16.21
C LYS A 189 -0.24 1.39 -14.74
N PHE A 190 0.78 0.62 -14.38
CA PHE A 190 1.12 0.31 -12.99
C PHE A 190 2.02 1.38 -12.38
N ASP A 191 1.97 1.54 -11.06
CA ASP A 191 2.93 2.34 -10.30
C ASP A 191 3.79 1.41 -9.42
N TYR A 192 5.11 1.45 -9.62
CA TYR A 192 6.06 0.62 -8.87
C TYR A 192 6.85 1.44 -7.85
N LEU A 193 6.91 0.92 -6.63
CA LEU A 193 7.58 1.54 -5.48
C LEU A 193 8.85 0.73 -5.15
N GLU A 194 10.02 1.38 -5.20
CA GLU A 194 11.31 0.71 -5.07
C GLU A 194 11.98 0.99 -3.72
N TYR A 195 12.43 -0.07 -3.05
CA TYR A 195 13.48 0.04 -2.06
C TYR A 195 14.81 -0.49 -2.60
N SER A 196 15.88 0.16 -2.17
CA SER A 196 17.25 -0.20 -2.50
C SER A 196 18.16 -0.02 -1.28
N TRP A 197 19.12 -0.94 -1.17
CA TRP A 197 20.14 -0.99 -0.14
C TRP A 197 21.50 -1.36 -0.73
N GLU A 198 22.55 -0.87 -0.09
CA GLU A 198 23.92 -1.24 -0.40
C GLU A 198 24.73 -1.41 0.90
N LYS A 199 25.43 -2.54 1.03
CA LYS A 199 26.32 -2.79 2.16
C LYS A 199 27.51 -3.61 1.72
N ASN A 200 28.73 -3.12 2.01
CA ASN A 200 29.99 -3.82 1.67
C ASN A 200 30.06 -4.24 0.19
N GLY A 201 29.57 -3.39 -0.73
CA GLY A 201 29.53 -3.66 -2.17
C GLY A 201 28.49 -4.68 -2.60
N LYS A 202 27.60 -5.14 -1.69
CA LYS A 202 26.43 -5.96 -2.01
C LYS A 202 25.20 -5.10 -2.14
N ILE A 203 24.36 -5.43 -3.11
CA ILE A 203 23.10 -4.71 -3.37
C ILE A 203 21.88 -5.58 -3.12
N LEU A 204 20.81 -4.92 -2.68
CA LEU A 204 19.48 -5.48 -2.69
C LEU A 204 18.51 -4.42 -3.21
N LYS A 205 17.71 -4.79 -4.19
CA LYS A 205 16.58 -4.00 -4.68
C LYS A 205 15.31 -4.84 -4.61
N VAL A 206 14.23 -4.23 -4.15
CA VAL A 206 12.89 -4.81 -4.19
C VAL A 206 11.91 -3.77 -4.70
N GLU A 207 10.90 -4.22 -5.44
CA GLU A 207 9.82 -3.36 -5.92
C GLU A 207 8.49 -3.91 -5.44
N PHE A 208 7.58 -3.00 -5.13
CA PHE A 208 6.18 -3.27 -4.82
C PHE A 208 5.30 -2.67 -5.90
N GLU A 209 4.24 -3.38 -6.31
CA GLU A 209 3.17 -2.78 -7.10
C GLU A 209 2.15 -2.11 -6.18
N ARG A 210 1.82 -0.86 -6.52
CA ARG A 210 1.04 0.03 -5.66
C ARG A 210 -0.33 -0.53 -5.33
N THR A 211 -1.16 -0.88 -6.30
CA THR A 211 -2.59 -1.18 -6.08
C THR A 211 -2.84 -2.50 -5.36
N GLY A 212 -2.03 -3.52 -5.65
CA GLY A 212 -2.06 -4.82 -4.98
C GLY A 212 -1.31 -4.84 -3.64
N ARG A 213 -0.60 -3.75 -3.30
CA ARG A 213 0.20 -3.61 -2.06
C ARG A 213 1.25 -4.72 -1.90
N GLY A 214 1.71 -5.28 -3.02
CA GLY A 214 2.44 -6.54 -3.06
C GLY A 214 3.84 -6.41 -3.65
N MET A 215 4.78 -7.23 -3.17
CA MET A 215 6.12 -7.30 -3.77
C MET A 215 6.00 -7.87 -5.18
N ARG A 216 6.81 -7.37 -6.11
CA ARG A 216 6.87 -7.87 -7.50
C ARG A 216 8.29 -8.12 -7.98
N LEU A 217 9.31 -7.58 -7.32
CA LEU A 217 10.73 -7.71 -7.68
C LEU A 217 11.57 -8.08 -6.47
N ILE A 218 12.50 -9.00 -6.68
CA ILE A 218 13.73 -9.11 -5.88
C ILE A 218 14.90 -9.10 -6.85
N GLU A 219 15.87 -8.26 -6.58
CA GLU A 219 17.13 -8.18 -7.32
C GLU A 219 18.30 -8.09 -6.35
N THR A 220 19.25 -9.00 -6.52
CA THR A 220 20.51 -9.08 -5.78
C THR A 220 21.68 -9.10 -6.77
N ASP A 221 22.90 -9.23 -6.24
CA ASP A 221 24.09 -9.54 -7.05
C ASP A 221 24.02 -10.92 -7.70
N ASP A 222 23.29 -11.87 -7.10
CA ASP A 222 23.25 -13.26 -7.55
C ASP A 222 22.10 -13.53 -8.53
N TYR A 223 20.97 -12.82 -8.41
CA TYR A 223 19.81 -13.05 -9.27
C TYR A 223 18.85 -11.85 -9.37
N LEU A 224 17.96 -11.91 -10.34
CA LEU A 224 16.73 -11.11 -10.40
C LEU A 224 15.54 -12.04 -10.61
N VAL A 225 14.47 -11.84 -9.83
CA VAL A 225 13.16 -12.48 -10.05
C VAL A 225 12.11 -11.38 -10.07
N SER A 226 11.33 -11.34 -11.15
CA SER A 226 10.29 -10.33 -11.35
C SER A 226 8.98 -10.93 -11.81
N MET A 227 7.85 -10.33 -11.42
CA MET A 227 6.52 -10.62 -11.93
C MET A 227 5.90 -9.40 -12.61
N THR A 228 5.26 -9.62 -13.76
CA THR A 228 4.51 -8.62 -14.51
C THR A 228 3.17 -9.20 -15.00
N VAL A 229 2.17 -8.35 -15.15
CA VAL A 229 0.83 -8.70 -15.66
C VAL A 229 0.57 -7.87 -16.92
N GLN A 230 -0.15 -8.45 -17.90
CA GLN A 230 -0.26 -7.85 -19.24
C GLN A 230 -0.78 -6.40 -19.25
N ASP A 231 -1.75 -6.08 -18.39
CA ASP A 231 -2.36 -4.76 -18.24
C ASP A 231 -2.92 -4.62 -16.81
N HIS A 232 -3.07 -3.39 -16.35
CA HIS A 232 -3.63 -3.09 -15.04
C HIS A 232 -5.15 -3.21 -15.05
N GLU A 233 -5.83 -2.65 -16.06
CA GLU A 233 -7.29 -2.71 -16.20
C GLU A 233 -7.68 -3.89 -17.09
N LEU A 234 -8.44 -4.84 -16.55
CA LEU A 234 -8.75 -6.11 -17.23
C LEU A 234 -10.25 -6.42 -17.13
N VAL A 235 -10.87 -6.74 -18.26
CA VAL A 235 -12.30 -7.12 -18.30
C VAL A 235 -12.50 -8.50 -17.67
N PHE A 236 -13.44 -8.64 -16.74
CA PHE A 236 -13.73 -9.94 -16.11
C PHE A 236 -14.38 -10.94 -17.10
N GLY A 237 -14.45 -12.21 -16.70
CA GLY A 237 -14.95 -13.33 -17.50
C GLY A 237 -13.95 -13.88 -18.51
N ARG A 238 -12.66 -13.50 -18.40
CA ARG A 238 -11.59 -13.89 -19.33
C ARG A 238 -10.30 -14.25 -18.60
N SER A 239 -9.43 -14.92 -19.32
CA SER A 239 -8.10 -15.27 -18.85
C SER A 239 -7.02 -14.40 -19.48
N TYR A 240 -6.02 -14.04 -18.68
CA TYR A 240 -4.93 -13.15 -19.04
C TYR A 240 -3.58 -13.75 -18.66
N LYS A 241 -2.51 -13.15 -19.18
CA LYS A 241 -1.14 -13.63 -18.98
C LYS A 241 -0.46 -12.91 -17.82
N VAL A 242 0.28 -13.70 -17.04
CA VAL A 242 1.29 -13.25 -16.08
C VAL A 242 2.63 -13.78 -16.54
N ARG A 243 3.68 -12.95 -16.40
CA ARG A 243 5.04 -13.28 -16.83
C ARG A 243 5.99 -13.11 -15.66
N TYR A 244 6.86 -14.09 -15.50
CA TYR A 244 8.00 -14.03 -14.61
C TYR A 244 9.28 -13.96 -15.43
N ASP A 245 10.16 -13.02 -15.09
CA ASP A 245 11.53 -13.02 -15.59
C ASP A 245 12.46 -13.43 -14.45
N VAL A 246 13.26 -14.45 -14.72
CA VAL A 246 14.28 -14.95 -13.80
C VAL A 246 15.63 -14.82 -14.48
N VAL A 247 16.56 -14.12 -13.84
CA VAL A 247 17.92 -13.91 -14.35
C VAL A 247 18.90 -14.40 -13.30
N ASN A 248 19.75 -15.34 -13.68
CA ASN A 248 20.91 -15.75 -12.90
C ASN A 248 22.09 -14.84 -13.26
N LYS A 249 22.68 -14.19 -12.27
CA LYS A 249 23.75 -13.20 -12.45
C LYS A 249 25.12 -13.70 -12.00
N SER A 250 25.18 -14.73 -11.16
CA SER A 250 26.44 -15.19 -10.56
C SER A 250 26.92 -16.55 -11.06
N GLY A 251 26.14 -17.25 -11.90
CA GLY A 251 26.47 -18.57 -12.40
C GLY A 251 26.40 -19.68 -11.34
N LYS A 252 26.03 -19.35 -10.10
CA LYS A 252 25.68 -20.33 -9.07
C LYS A 252 24.33 -20.97 -9.42
N PRO A 253 24.02 -22.19 -8.95
CA PRO A 253 22.70 -22.78 -9.16
C PRO A 253 21.58 -21.87 -8.66
N LEU A 254 20.60 -21.61 -9.53
CA LEU A 254 19.38 -20.85 -9.23
C LEU A 254 18.17 -21.71 -9.56
N ASN A 255 17.55 -22.28 -8.53
CA ASN A 255 16.27 -22.96 -8.63
C ASN A 255 15.15 -21.99 -8.23
N VAL A 256 14.10 -21.91 -9.05
CA VAL A 256 12.91 -21.12 -8.74
C VAL A 256 11.68 -22.00 -8.91
N THR A 257 10.89 -22.10 -7.84
CA THR A 257 9.54 -22.67 -7.89
C THR A 257 8.51 -21.55 -7.73
N ILE A 258 7.47 -21.57 -8.54
CA ILE A 258 6.37 -20.59 -8.56
C ILE A 258 5.07 -21.34 -8.41
N LYS A 259 4.25 -20.92 -7.44
CA LYS A 259 2.91 -21.44 -7.21
C LYS A 259 1.91 -20.30 -7.17
N GLY A 260 0.98 -20.31 -8.12
CA GLY A 260 -0.13 -19.35 -8.20
C GLY A 260 -1.07 -19.47 -7.00
N CYS A 261 -1.67 -18.34 -6.61
CA CYS A 261 -2.64 -18.25 -5.53
C CYS A 261 -3.88 -17.49 -6.00
N ASN A 262 -5.05 -17.94 -5.56
CA ASN A 262 -6.28 -17.18 -5.74
C ASN A 262 -6.30 -15.96 -4.81
N ASP A 263 -6.85 -14.85 -5.28
CA ASP A 263 -6.99 -13.61 -4.50
C ASP A 263 -8.28 -12.90 -4.92
N LYS A 264 -9.27 -12.84 -4.02
CA LYS A 264 -10.60 -12.27 -4.29
C LYS A 264 -11.24 -12.94 -5.53
N ASN A 265 -11.44 -12.20 -6.62
CA ASN A 265 -12.02 -12.69 -7.88
C ASN A 265 -10.95 -13.12 -8.91
N ILE A 266 -9.70 -13.31 -8.50
CA ILE A 266 -8.63 -13.81 -9.37
C ILE A 266 -8.41 -15.29 -9.08
N VAL A 267 -8.54 -16.11 -10.12
CA VAL A 267 -8.25 -17.55 -10.06
C VAL A 267 -6.93 -17.81 -10.77
N PHE A 268 -5.94 -18.32 -10.05
CA PHE A 268 -4.62 -18.57 -10.59
C PHE A 268 -4.00 -19.85 -10.04
N ASN A 269 -4.11 -20.93 -10.83
CA ASN A 269 -3.64 -22.26 -10.48
C ASN A 269 -2.44 -22.65 -11.35
N MET A 270 -1.29 -22.04 -11.09
CA MET A 270 -0.03 -22.38 -11.74
C MET A 270 0.89 -23.09 -10.74
N GLU A 271 1.66 -24.06 -11.21
CA GLU A 271 2.80 -24.61 -10.49
C GLU A 271 3.91 -24.86 -11.50
N HIS A 272 5.09 -24.31 -11.24
CA HIS A 272 6.25 -24.42 -12.14
C HIS A 272 7.54 -24.42 -11.34
N SER A 273 8.50 -25.28 -11.69
CA SER A 273 9.82 -25.31 -11.09
C SER A 273 10.87 -25.41 -12.18
N VAL A 274 11.92 -24.59 -12.09
CA VAL A 274 12.96 -24.50 -13.11
C VAL A 274 14.33 -24.22 -12.48
N ASN A 275 15.38 -24.79 -13.07
CA ASN A 275 16.75 -24.41 -12.80
C ASN A 275 17.20 -23.43 -13.89
N VAL A 276 17.65 -22.23 -13.49
CA VAL A 276 17.96 -21.13 -14.39
C VAL A 276 19.47 -20.97 -14.52
N GLU A 277 20.01 -21.25 -15.70
CA GLU A 277 21.44 -21.08 -15.97
C GLU A 277 21.81 -19.60 -16.23
N ASN A 278 21.05 -18.94 -17.11
CA ASN A 278 21.29 -17.54 -17.48
C ASN A 278 20.02 -16.69 -17.31
N ARG A 279 18.99 -16.96 -18.12
CA ARG A 279 17.72 -16.25 -18.08
C ARG A 279 16.60 -17.16 -18.53
N GLU A 280 15.51 -17.15 -17.79
CA GLU A 280 14.28 -17.83 -18.14
C GLU A 280 13.10 -16.85 -18.09
N VAL A 281 12.16 -17.03 -19.01
CA VAL A 281 10.88 -16.32 -19.02
C VAL A 281 9.79 -17.36 -18.86
N ILE A 282 9.03 -17.25 -17.77
CA ILE A 282 7.99 -18.21 -17.41
C ILE A 282 6.65 -17.51 -17.52
N GLU A 283 5.73 -18.09 -18.28
CA GLU A 283 4.40 -17.54 -18.48
C GLU A 283 3.33 -18.40 -17.81
N GLY A 284 2.40 -17.73 -17.13
CA GLY A 284 1.22 -18.32 -16.53
C GLY A 284 -0.05 -17.72 -17.13
N SER A 285 -1.18 -18.36 -16.84
CA SER A 285 -2.51 -17.81 -17.16
C SER A 285 -3.35 -17.76 -15.89
N PHE A 286 -4.01 -16.63 -15.65
CA PHE A 286 -4.99 -16.47 -14.57
C PHE A 286 -6.33 -16.06 -15.16
N HIS A 287 -7.43 -16.33 -14.45
CA HIS A 287 -8.78 -15.94 -14.82
C HIS A 287 -9.26 -14.82 -13.89
N VAL A 288 -9.99 -13.85 -14.45
CA VAL A 288 -10.64 -12.78 -13.69
C VAL A 288 -12.12 -13.09 -13.64
N ASP A 289 -12.62 -13.56 -12.50
CA ASP A 289 -14.04 -13.79 -12.28
C ASP A 289 -14.81 -12.47 -12.11
N ASP A 290 -16.13 -12.56 -12.19
CA ASP A 290 -17.06 -11.45 -12.01
C ASP A 290 -16.79 -10.65 -10.73
N MET A 291 -16.92 -9.33 -10.83
CA MET A 291 -16.83 -8.42 -9.70
C MET A 291 -18.21 -8.15 -9.09
N LYS A 292 -18.32 -8.21 -7.76
CA LYS A 292 -19.58 -7.92 -7.05
C LYS A 292 -19.85 -6.43 -6.88
N THR A 293 -18.78 -5.62 -6.81
CA THR A 293 -18.82 -4.18 -6.57
C THR A 293 -17.66 -3.52 -7.29
N GLU A 294 -17.84 -2.27 -7.69
CA GLU A 294 -16.74 -1.46 -8.24
C GLU A 294 -15.55 -1.38 -7.28
N GLN A 295 -14.35 -1.51 -7.84
CA GLN A 295 -13.11 -1.48 -7.07
C GLN A 295 -12.80 -0.04 -6.65
N ASN A 296 -12.59 0.17 -5.35
CA ASN A 296 -12.16 1.47 -4.85
C ASN A 296 -10.66 1.67 -5.17
N PRO A 297 -10.26 2.75 -5.88
CA PRO A 297 -8.88 2.99 -6.29
C PRO A 297 -7.91 3.27 -5.13
N ASN A 298 -8.44 3.58 -3.94
CA ASN A 298 -7.66 3.88 -2.74
C ASN A 298 -7.48 2.66 -1.81
N LYS A 299 -8.09 1.52 -2.13
CA LYS A 299 -7.99 0.27 -1.36
C LYS A 299 -7.12 -0.75 -2.07
N THR A 300 -6.78 -1.83 -1.39
CA THR A 300 -6.05 -2.96 -1.97
C THR A 300 -6.92 -3.63 -3.03
N HIS A 301 -6.37 -3.72 -4.25
CA HIS A 301 -7.02 -4.36 -5.38
C HIS A 301 -6.97 -5.90 -5.26
N PRO A 302 -7.86 -6.62 -5.97
CA PRO A 302 -7.59 -8.01 -6.32
C PRO A 302 -6.29 -8.09 -7.12
N GLY A 303 -5.51 -9.15 -6.93
CA GLY A 303 -4.20 -9.24 -7.58
C GLY A 303 -3.81 -10.64 -8.02
N VAL A 304 -2.97 -10.70 -9.04
CA VAL A 304 -2.29 -11.95 -9.41
C VAL A 304 -1.20 -12.19 -8.38
N ALA A 305 -1.32 -13.29 -7.64
CA ALA A 305 -0.47 -13.60 -6.50
C ALA A 305 0.26 -14.93 -6.68
N SER A 306 1.47 -15.05 -6.13
CA SER A 306 2.23 -16.29 -6.12
C SER A 306 3.15 -16.43 -4.92
N GLU A 307 3.22 -17.66 -4.42
CA GLU A 307 4.28 -18.13 -3.54
C GLU A 307 5.47 -18.56 -4.40
N LEU A 308 6.66 -18.05 -4.06
CA LEU A 308 7.91 -18.41 -4.71
C LEU A 308 8.83 -19.11 -3.73
N LEU A 309 9.57 -20.10 -4.21
CA LEU A 309 10.76 -20.63 -3.55
C LEU A 309 11.97 -20.32 -4.42
N ILE A 310 12.85 -19.44 -3.96
CA ILE A 310 14.11 -19.09 -4.63
C ILE A 310 15.23 -19.79 -3.87
N ASN A 311 15.83 -20.82 -4.46
CA ASN A 311 16.77 -21.72 -3.79
C ASN A 311 16.23 -22.26 -2.46
N GLY A 312 14.93 -22.61 -2.42
CA GLY A 312 14.24 -23.12 -1.25
C GLY A 312 13.77 -22.08 -0.23
N LYS A 313 14.09 -20.78 -0.42
CA LYS A 313 13.66 -19.69 0.46
C LYS A 313 12.41 -19.00 -0.06
N LYS A 314 11.46 -18.71 0.83
CA LYS A 314 10.16 -18.15 0.44
C LYS A 314 10.22 -16.67 0.06
N ALA A 315 9.43 -16.33 -0.95
CA ALA A 315 8.96 -14.98 -1.24
C ALA A 315 7.49 -15.03 -1.66
N PHE A 316 6.76 -13.93 -1.50
CA PHE A 316 5.39 -13.81 -1.95
C PHE A 316 5.27 -12.60 -2.87
N PHE A 317 4.88 -12.85 -4.12
CA PHE A 317 4.67 -11.80 -5.11
C PHE A 317 3.18 -11.54 -5.31
N LYS A 318 2.80 -10.28 -5.45
CA LYS A 318 1.43 -9.86 -5.77
C LYS A 318 1.43 -8.57 -6.60
N VAL A 319 0.70 -8.58 -7.72
CA VAL A 319 0.44 -7.42 -8.58
C VAL A 319 -1.06 -7.20 -8.66
N GLY A 320 -1.54 -6.04 -8.23
CA GLY A 320 -2.95 -5.68 -8.26
C GLY A 320 -3.42 -5.36 -9.66
N ILE A 321 -4.67 -5.71 -9.96
CA ILE A 321 -5.35 -5.35 -11.21
C ILE A 321 -6.63 -4.58 -10.89
N LEU A 322 -7.19 -3.88 -11.86
CA LEU A 322 -8.48 -3.25 -11.81
C LEU A 322 -9.45 -4.04 -12.69
N PRO A 323 -10.28 -4.93 -12.12
CA PRO A 323 -11.35 -5.57 -12.88
C PRO A 323 -12.29 -4.52 -13.45
N ALA A 324 -12.64 -4.66 -14.72
CA ALA A 324 -13.51 -3.75 -15.45
C ALA A 324 -14.70 -4.48 -16.05
N TYR A 325 -15.81 -3.76 -16.19
CA TYR A 325 -16.94 -4.22 -17.01
C TYR A 325 -16.56 -4.21 -18.50
N PRO A 326 -17.16 -5.09 -19.34
CA PRO A 326 -16.92 -5.12 -20.79
C PRO A 326 -17.17 -3.79 -21.51
N ALA A 327 -18.12 -3.01 -21.02
CA ALA A 327 -18.40 -1.66 -21.49
C ALA A 327 -18.81 -0.77 -20.33
N LYS A 328 -18.50 0.52 -20.46
CA LYS A 328 -19.11 1.57 -19.62
C LYS A 328 -20.27 2.20 -20.40
N LEU A 329 -21.42 2.30 -19.74
CA LEU A 329 -22.65 2.82 -20.33
C LEU A 329 -22.99 4.17 -19.68
N ASN A 330 -23.08 5.24 -20.46
CA ASN A 330 -23.58 6.54 -19.99
C ASN A 330 -24.86 6.87 -20.75
N LEU A 331 -25.95 7.11 -20.02
CA LEU A 331 -27.21 7.54 -20.60
C LEU A 331 -27.37 9.06 -20.42
N HIS A 332 -27.46 9.79 -21.53
CA HIS A 332 -27.68 11.22 -21.56
C HIS A 332 -29.11 11.53 -22.02
N ILE A 333 -29.83 12.34 -21.26
CA ILE A 333 -31.16 12.81 -21.62
C ILE A 333 -31.06 14.31 -21.95
N PRO A 334 -31.52 14.77 -23.13
CA PRO A 334 -31.57 16.19 -23.44
C PRO A 334 -32.56 16.92 -22.54
N GLY A 335 -32.13 17.99 -21.89
CA GLY A 335 -32.94 18.75 -20.94
C GLY A 335 -32.90 18.17 -19.52
N ASN A 336 -33.67 18.78 -18.61
CA ASN A 336 -33.61 18.45 -17.18
C ASN A 336 -34.74 17.50 -16.73
N GLU A 337 -35.79 17.31 -17.52
CA GLU A 337 -37.01 16.60 -17.12
C GLU A 337 -37.60 15.78 -18.27
N SER A 338 -38.18 14.62 -17.93
CA SER A 338 -38.98 13.78 -18.82
C SER A 338 -40.37 13.60 -18.20
N TYR A 339 -41.43 13.71 -19.01
CA TYR A 339 -42.82 13.67 -18.53
C TYR A 339 -43.54 12.37 -18.89
N ILE A 340 -44.43 11.92 -18.02
CA ILE A 340 -45.26 10.72 -18.25
C ILE A 340 -46.11 10.89 -19.50
N GLY A 341 -46.10 9.88 -20.37
CA GLY A 341 -46.86 9.87 -21.62
C GLY A 341 -46.23 10.68 -22.76
N VAL A 342 -45.08 11.34 -22.52
CA VAL A 342 -44.36 12.13 -23.53
C VAL A 342 -43.15 11.36 -24.03
N LYS A 343 -43.01 11.24 -25.36
CA LYS A 343 -41.81 10.67 -25.98
C LYS A 343 -40.63 11.62 -25.76
N SER A 344 -39.55 11.09 -25.22
CA SER A 344 -38.29 11.82 -25.01
C SER A 344 -37.15 11.11 -25.74
N GLU A 345 -36.13 11.86 -26.14
CA GLU A 345 -34.90 11.31 -26.70
C GLU A 345 -33.89 11.01 -25.60
N CYS A 346 -33.05 10.01 -25.81
CA CYS A 346 -31.89 9.75 -24.98
C CYS A 346 -30.74 9.26 -25.86
N TYR A 347 -29.51 9.57 -25.44
CA TYR A 347 -28.29 9.14 -26.09
C TYR A 347 -27.58 8.16 -25.17
N LEU A 348 -27.40 6.93 -25.62
CA LEU A 348 -26.61 5.93 -24.90
C LEU A 348 -25.19 5.93 -25.47
N GLU A 349 -24.24 6.40 -24.67
CA GLU A 349 -22.81 6.25 -24.96
C GLU A 349 -22.34 4.90 -24.44
N ILE A 350 -21.64 4.16 -25.32
CA ILE A 350 -21.04 2.87 -25.02
C ILE A 350 -19.53 3.02 -25.19
N GLU A 351 -18.79 2.98 -24.09
CA GLU A 351 -17.32 2.95 -24.11
C GLU A 351 -16.86 1.50 -24.06
N ASN A 352 -16.26 1.00 -25.14
CA ASN A 352 -15.62 -0.31 -25.20
C ASN A 352 -14.42 -0.36 -24.23
N LYS A 353 -14.42 -1.31 -23.30
CA LYS A 353 -13.31 -1.51 -22.35
C LYS A 353 -12.33 -2.60 -22.77
N PHE A 354 -12.58 -3.27 -23.89
CA PHE A 354 -11.59 -4.16 -24.50
C PHE A 354 -10.53 -3.37 -25.26
N ASN A 355 -9.38 -3.99 -25.47
CA ASN A 355 -8.32 -3.51 -26.35
C ASN A 355 -8.48 -4.00 -27.81
N GLU A 356 -9.65 -4.56 -28.13
CA GLU A 356 -10.03 -5.11 -29.42
C GLU A 356 -11.46 -4.66 -29.77
N ASP A 357 -11.81 -4.73 -31.05
CA ASP A 357 -13.17 -4.45 -31.50
C ASP A 357 -14.13 -5.47 -30.88
N ALA A 358 -15.23 -4.98 -30.33
CA ALA A 358 -16.23 -5.78 -29.65
C ALA A 358 -17.63 -5.42 -30.16
N VAL A 359 -18.49 -6.43 -30.25
CA VAL A 359 -19.91 -6.27 -30.56
C VAL A 359 -20.70 -6.42 -29.27
N PHE A 360 -21.52 -5.41 -28.95
CA PHE A 360 -22.31 -5.40 -27.73
C PHE A 360 -23.77 -5.64 -28.03
N GLU A 361 -24.37 -6.62 -27.34
CA GLU A 361 -25.81 -6.86 -27.33
C GLU A 361 -26.39 -6.36 -26.00
N LEU A 362 -27.21 -5.31 -26.07
CA LEU A 362 -27.77 -4.65 -24.91
C LEU A 362 -29.27 -4.92 -24.83
N ASN A 363 -29.73 -5.40 -23.68
CA ASN A 363 -31.14 -5.57 -23.39
C ASN A 363 -31.62 -4.42 -22.50
N LEU A 364 -32.53 -3.59 -23.03
CA LEU A 364 -33.08 -2.44 -22.31
C LEU A 364 -34.30 -2.88 -21.48
N PRO A 365 -34.23 -2.82 -20.14
CA PRO A 365 -35.31 -3.30 -19.29
C PRO A 365 -36.52 -2.37 -19.35
N LYS A 366 -37.71 -2.94 -19.21
CA LYS A 366 -38.91 -2.17 -18.90
C LYS A 366 -38.92 -1.88 -17.40
N LYS A 367 -39.10 -0.61 -17.03
CA LYS A 367 -39.32 -0.18 -15.65
C LYS A 367 -40.50 0.77 -15.57
N ASP A 368 -41.11 0.88 -14.40
CA ASP A 368 -42.23 1.79 -14.20
C ASP A 368 -41.84 3.22 -14.59
N GLY A 369 -42.68 3.86 -15.42
CA GLY A 369 -42.44 5.19 -15.96
C GLY A 369 -41.49 5.27 -17.16
N ILE A 370 -40.79 4.19 -17.55
CA ILE A 370 -39.84 4.20 -18.67
C ILE A 370 -40.09 3.00 -19.60
N LYS A 371 -40.36 3.30 -20.87
CA LYS A 371 -40.48 2.30 -21.94
C LYS A 371 -39.63 2.73 -23.13
N PHE A 372 -38.59 1.96 -23.42
CA PHE A 372 -37.80 2.13 -24.63
C PHE A 372 -38.58 1.68 -25.87
N GLN A 373 -38.38 2.36 -27.01
CA GLN A 373 -39.04 1.99 -28.28
C GLN A 373 -38.47 0.68 -28.82
N GLU A 374 -37.16 0.50 -28.71
CA GLU A 374 -36.44 -0.73 -28.99
C GLU A 374 -36.01 -1.35 -27.66
N ASN A 375 -36.18 -2.66 -27.50
CA ASN A 375 -35.80 -3.36 -26.26
C ASN A 375 -34.43 -4.03 -26.35
N SER A 376 -33.83 -4.05 -27.54
CA SER A 376 -32.52 -4.64 -27.81
C SER A 376 -31.74 -3.76 -28.77
N LEU A 377 -30.49 -3.46 -28.44
CA LEU A 377 -29.56 -2.74 -29.30
C LEU A 377 -28.36 -3.63 -29.60
N ARG A 378 -27.83 -3.54 -30.81
CA ARG A 378 -26.56 -4.15 -31.20
C ARG A 378 -25.63 -3.06 -31.70
N SER A 379 -24.46 -2.93 -31.08
CA SER A 379 -23.44 -1.93 -31.42
C SER A 379 -22.11 -2.57 -31.72
#